data_AF-A0A6I0JP37-F1
#
_entry.id   AF-A0A6I0JP37-F1
#
_cell.length_a   1.000
_cell.length_b   1.000
_cell.length_c   1.000
_cell.angle_alpha   90.00
_cell.angle_beta   90.00
_cell.angle_gamma   90.00
#
_symmetry.space_group_name_H-M   'P 1'
#
loop_
_entity.id
_entity.type
_entity.pdbx_description
1 polymer ?
#
loop_
_entity_poly.entity_id
_entity_poly.type
_entity_poly.pdbx_seq_one_letter_code
_entity_poly.pdbx_strand_id
1 'polypeptide(L)' 'MNKKIKIAFASMLAVPLLACAQVRTEQTFEKGWKFTREDSKDFSNSTYDDAKWQSVTVPH' A
#
# COMPACT_ATOMS: atom_id res chain seq x y z
N MET A 1 -41.91 17.70 16.90
CA MET A 1 -41.01 17.91 15.75
C MET A 1 -41.42 17.01 14.57
N ASN A 2 -41.60 17.60 13.39
CA ASN A 2 -42.10 16.92 12.18
C ASN A 2 -41.15 15.78 11.76
N LYS A 3 -41.68 14.61 11.35
CA LYS A 3 -40.86 13.44 10.93
C LYS A 3 -39.86 13.82 9.83
N LYS A 4 -40.27 14.70 8.90
CA LYS A 4 -39.39 15.22 7.84
C LYS A 4 -38.18 15.98 8.40
N ILE A 5 -38.39 16.79 9.44
CA ILE A 5 -37.33 17.55 10.11
C ILE A 5 -36.36 16.61 10.82
N LYS A 6 -36.85 15.55 11.47
CA LYS A 6 -35.98 14.56 12.13
C LYS A 6 -35.10 13.82 11.15
N ILE A 7 -35.65 13.43 9.99
CA ILE A 7 -34.89 12.73 8.94
C ILE A 7 -33.84 13.66 8.34
N ALA A 8 -34.19 14.91 8.02
CA ALA A 8 -33.25 15.89 7.50
C ALA A 8 -32.09 16.18 8.47
N PHE A 9 -32.38 16.23 9.78
CA PHE A 9 -31.35 16.43 10.80
C PHE A 9 -30.41 15.21 10.90
N ALA A 10 -30.97 13.99 10.86
CA ALA A 10 -30.18 12.77 10.89
C ALA A 10 -29.27 12.63 9.66
N SER A 11 -29.76 12.97 8.47
CA SER A 11 -28.94 12.95 7.26
C SER A 11 -27.87 14.05 7.27
N MET A 12 -28.18 15.25 7.77
CA MET A 12 -27.19 16.34 7.90
C MET A 12 -26.03 15.98 8.84
N LEU A 13 -26.27 15.19 9.88
CA LEU A 13 -25.23 14.68 10.79
C LEU A 13 -24.40 13.52 10.20
N ALA A 14 -24.95 12.76 9.25
CA ALA A 14 -24.28 11.59 8.67
C ALA A 14 -23.37 11.92 7.48
N VAL A 15 -23.68 12.96 6.72
CA VAL A 15 -22.90 13.36 5.52
C VAL A 15 -21.43 13.70 5.81
N PRO A 16 -21.04 14.37 6.92
CA PRO A 16 -19.64 14.66 7.23
C PRO A 16 -18.79 13.41 7.47
N LEU A 17 -19.38 12.31 7.95
CA LEU A 17 -18.67 11.04 8.18
C LEU A 17 -18.24 10.38 6.87
N LEU A 18 -18.90 10.70 5.75
CA LEU A 18 -18.55 10.22 4.41
C LEU A 18 -17.54 11.13 3.71
N ALA A 19 -17.26 12.32 4.24
CA ALA A 19 -16.39 13.32 3.64
C ALA A 19 -14.90 13.17 4.04
N CYS A 20 -14.59 12.27 4.97
CA CYS A 20 -13.21 11.93 5.30
C CYS A 20 -12.60 11.10 4.17
N ALA A 21 -11.89 11.74 3.24
CA ALA A 21 -11.05 11.03 2.28
C ALA A 21 -10.06 10.15 3.04
N GLN A 22 -10.03 8.85 2.72
CA GLN A 22 -9.08 7.93 3.32
C GLN A 22 -7.65 8.41 3.05
N VAL A 23 -6.87 8.62 4.12
CA VAL A 23 -5.45 8.99 3.99
C VAL A 23 -4.72 7.81 3.35
N ARG A 24 -4.09 8.04 2.20
CA ARG A 24 -3.18 7.05 1.59
C ARG A 24 -1.88 7.04 2.39
N THR A 25 -1.56 5.91 2.98
CA THR A 25 -0.23 5.63 3.53
C THR A 25 0.61 4.94 2.47
N GLU A 26 1.78 5.49 2.19
CA GLU A 26 2.78 4.86 1.34
C GLU A 26 3.88 4.27 2.20
N GLN A 27 4.31 3.05 1.86
CA GLN A 27 5.48 2.42 2.44
C GLN A 27 6.41 2.05 1.29
N THR A 28 7.62 2.60 1.31
CA THR A 28 8.65 2.28 0.33
C THR A 28 9.45 1.06 0.78
N PHE A 29 9.77 0.18 -0.16
CA PHE A 29 10.60 -1.00 0.06
C PHE A 29 11.97 -0.77 -0.59
N GLU A 30 12.74 0.13 -0.02
CA GLU A 30 14.01 0.55 -0.61
C GLU A 30 15.15 -0.42 -0.28
N LYS A 31 15.11 -1.10 0.86
CA LYS A 31 16.22 -1.90 1.41
C LYS A 31 15.98 -3.40 1.31
N GLY A 32 17.06 -4.17 1.38
CA GLY A 32 17.01 -5.64 1.45
C GLY A 32 16.95 -6.34 0.09
N TRP A 33 17.11 -5.59 -1.00
CA TRP A 33 17.14 -6.16 -2.34
C TRP A 33 18.45 -6.90 -2.60
N LYS A 34 18.34 -8.01 -3.32
CA LYS A 34 19.45 -8.78 -3.87
C LYS A 34 19.48 -8.55 -5.39
N PHE A 35 20.65 -8.25 -5.94
CA PHE A 35 20.82 -7.91 -7.35
C PHE A 35 21.99 -8.66 -7.99
N THR A 36 21.77 -9.14 -9.20
CA THR A 36 22.80 -9.72 -10.08
C THR A 36 22.61 -9.19 -11.51
N ARG A 37 23.70 -9.12 -12.29
CA ARG A 37 23.67 -8.80 -13.72
C ARG A 37 23.53 -10.03 -14.61
N GLU A 38 23.52 -11.21 -14.01
CA GLU A 38 23.33 -12.49 -14.70
C GLU A 38 21.85 -12.68 -15.07
N ASP A 39 21.58 -13.65 -15.96
CA ASP A 39 20.24 -14.11 -16.29
C ASP A 39 20.15 -15.63 -16.14
N SER A 40 19.06 -16.10 -15.56
CA SER A 40 18.77 -17.52 -15.40
C SER A 40 17.27 -17.74 -15.17
N LYS A 41 16.76 -18.84 -15.72
CA LYS A 41 15.37 -19.28 -15.51
C LYS A 41 15.07 -19.58 -14.02
N ASP A 42 16.09 -19.96 -13.26
CA ASP A 42 15.94 -20.36 -11.85
C ASP A 42 15.77 -19.18 -10.90
N PHE A 43 16.09 -17.95 -11.32
CA PHE A 43 16.07 -16.76 -10.45
C PHE A 43 14.68 -16.34 -9.97
N SER A 44 13.63 -16.85 -10.62
CA SER A 44 12.23 -16.63 -10.20
C SER A 44 11.75 -17.66 -9.17
N ASN A 45 12.54 -18.69 -8.87
CA ASN A 45 12.20 -19.71 -7.88
C ASN A 45 12.30 -19.14 -6.46
N SER A 46 11.25 -19.29 -5.66
CA SER A 46 11.18 -18.80 -4.28
C SER A 46 12.16 -19.47 -3.32
N THR A 47 12.75 -20.61 -3.70
CA THR A 47 13.75 -21.33 -2.90
C THR A 47 15.18 -21.19 -3.44
N TYR A 48 15.40 -20.31 -4.42
CA TYR A 48 16.75 -20.05 -4.95
C TYR A 48 17.65 -19.42 -3.88
N ASP A 49 18.90 -19.88 -3.81
CA ASP A 49 19.91 -19.28 -2.95
C ASP A 49 20.55 -18.06 -3.62
N ASP A 50 20.10 -16.88 -3.22
CA ASP A 50 20.60 -15.59 -3.68
C ASP A 50 21.73 -15.01 -2.80
N ALA A 51 22.32 -15.79 -1.88
CA ALA A 51 23.34 -15.30 -0.96
C ALA A 51 24.56 -14.68 -1.65
N LYS A 52 24.86 -15.13 -2.89
CA LYS A 52 25.96 -14.60 -3.72
C LYS A 52 25.64 -13.25 -4.40
N TRP A 53 24.38 -12.81 -4.42
CA TRP A 53 23.97 -11.58 -5.08
C TRP A 53 24.35 -10.34 -4.26
N GLN A 54 24.56 -9.23 -4.95
CA GLN A 54 24.88 -7.95 -4.31
C GLN A 54 23.66 -7.45 -3.54
N SER A 55 23.87 -7.00 -2.30
CA SER A 55 22.81 -6.33 -1.54
C SER A 55 22.75 -4.86 -1.94
N VAL A 56 21.58 -4.37 -2.33
CA VAL A 56 21.39 -3.00 -2.84
C VAL A 56 20.23 -2.29 -2.13
N THR A 57 20.24 -0.96 -2.20
CA THR A 57 19.10 -0.11 -1.84
C THR A 57 18.59 0.52 -3.13
N VAL A 58 17.29 0.45 -3.39
CA VAL A 58 16.68 1.08 -4.57
C VAL A 58 16.19 2.49 -4.22
N PRO A 59 16.29 3.48 -5.14
CA PRO A 59 16.89 3.37 -6.48
C PRO A 59 18.41 3.18 -6.41
N HIS A 60 18.94 2.29 -7.26
CA HIS A 60 20.37 1.95 -7.36
C HIS A 60 20.94 2.38 -8.70
#